data_AF-A0A7C4F9A3-F1
#
_entry.id   AF-A0A7C4F9A3-F1
#
_cell.length_a   1.000
_cell.length_b   1.000
_cell.length_c   1.000
_cell.angle_alpha   90.00
_cell.angle_beta   90.00
_cell.angle_gamma   90.00
#
_symmetry.space_group_name_H-M   'P 1'
#
loop_
_entity.id
_entity.type
_entity.pdbx_description
1 polymer ?
#
loop_
_entity_poly.entity_id
_entity_poly.type
_entity_poly.pdbx_seq_one_letter_code
_entity_poly.pdbx_strand_id
1 'polypeptide(L)'
;MKKKIFLVSLIILAGFTTILLISSLSAKKPPVNLKPAEAEKQSQDDLNFAKSLDTLHQKFPWYSQIPILTDNYTIAFNFEKASFRIILLKPATEDLKQSALKSLENIGVDLNQYQYYFIDPYASPSSFQQLLP
;
A
#
# COMPACT_ATOMS: atom_id res chain seq x y z
N MET A 1 -45.20 -42.78 -8.36
CA MET A 1 -43.85 -43.13 -7.87
C MET A 1 -43.31 -44.32 -8.64
N LYS A 2 -42.19 -44.14 -9.35
CA LYS A 2 -41.00 -45.03 -9.44
C LYS A 2 -40.18 -44.62 -10.67
N LYS A 3 -38.94 -44.22 -10.39
CA LYS A 3 -38.01 -43.53 -11.29
C LYS A 3 -37.46 -44.48 -12.36
N LYS A 4 -37.69 -44.09 -13.61
CA LYS A 4 -36.81 -44.20 -14.80
C LYS A 4 -35.41 -43.61 -14.45
N ILE A 5 -34.24 -43.97 -14.99
CA ILE A 5 -33.82 -44.58 -16.26
C ILE A 5 -32.28 -44.83 -16.14
N PHE A 6 -31.82 -45.94 -16.73
CA PHE A 6 -30.59 -46.20 -17.50
C PHE A 6 -29.16 -46.02 -16.94
N LEU A 7 -28.42 -47.12 -17.12
CA LEU A 7 -27.02 -47.24 -17.54
C LEU A 7 -26.55 -46.13 -18.50
N VAL A 8 -25.31 -45.66 -18.29
CA VAL A 8 -24.32 -45.49 -19.37
C VAL A 8 -22.92 -45.77 -18.81
N SER A 9 -22.27 -46.82 -19.32
CA SER A 9 -20.81 -46.98 -19.28
C SER A 9 -20.13 -45.90 -20.11
N LEU A 10 -19.06 -45.27 -19.60
CA LEU A 10 -17.96 -44.85 -20.48
C LEU A 10 -16.62 -44.73 -19.72
N ILE A 11 -15.66 -45.49 -20.21
CA ILE A 11 -14.23 -45.56 -19.84
C ILE A 11 -13.49 -44.37 -20.49
N ILE A 12 -12.23 -44.18 -20.06
CA ILE A 12 -11.09 -43.52 -20.76
C ILE A 12 -10.89 -42.09 -20.22
N LEU A 13 -9.77 -41.74 -19.58
CA LEU A 13 -8.43 -41.73 -20.18
C LEU A 13 -7.35 -41.60 -19.08
N ALA A 14 -6.22 -42.25 -19.32
CA ALA A 14 -5.00 -42.16 -18.53
C ALA A 14 -4.59 -40.70 -18.26
N GLY A 15 -4.85 -40.23 -17.04
CA GLY A 15 -4.34 -38.98 -16.51
C GLY A 15 -2.89 -39.19 -16.10
N PHE A 16 -2.00 -38.97 -17.07
CA PHE A 16 -0.56 -38.81 -16.91
C PHE A 16 -0.24 -38.10 -15.59
N THR A 17 0.25 -38.86 -14.61
CA THR A 17 0.82 -38.37 -13.36
C THR A 17 2.19 -37.76 -13.67
N THR A 18 2.23 -36.68 -14.44
CA THR A 18 3.36 -35.75 -14.41
C THR A 18 3.08 -34.80 -13.25
N ILE A 19 3.38 -35.27 -12.05
CA ILE A 19 3.87 -34.40 -10.99
C ILE A 19 5.09 -33.73 -11.60
N LEU A 20 4.90 -32.53 -12.17
CA LEU A 20 6.00 -31.70 -12.59
C LEU A 20 6.77 -31.42 -11.31
N LEU A 21 7.91 -32.08 -11.20
CA LEU A 21 8.94 -31.85 -10.22
C LEU A 21 9.30 -30.37 -10.34
N ILE A 22 8.63 -29.50 -9.58
CA ILE A 22 9.11 -28.14 -9.37
C ILE A 22 10.33 -28.34 -8.49
N SER A 23 11.47 -28.59 -9.13
CA SER A 23 12.77 -28.43 -8.52
C SER A 23 12.75 -27.05 -7.91
N SER A 24 12.63 -27.00 -6.59
CA SER A 24 12.97 -25.83 -5.81
C SER A 24 14.40 -25.50 -6.20
N LEU A 25 14.55 -24.56 -7.13
CA LEU A 25 15.74 -23.73 -7.19
C LEU A 25 15.74 -22.97 -5.86
N SER A 26 16.18 -23.67 -4.82
CA SER A 26 16.77 -23.06 -3.64
C SER A 26 17.98 -22.33 -4.20
N ALA A 27 17.75 -21.10 -4.65
CA ALA A 27 18.82 -20.15 -4.85
C ALA A 27 19.48 -20.06 -3.49
N LYS A 28 20.57 -20.82 -3.31
CA LYS A 28 21.39 -20.78 -2.11
C LYS A 28 21.90 -19.35 -2.05
N LYS A 29 21.17 -18.50 -1.31
CA LYS A 29 21.55 -17.12 -1.08
C LYS A 29 23.00 -17.18 -0.60
N PRO A 30 23.95 -16.55 -1.32
CA PRO A 30 25.34 -16.62 -0.92
C PRO A 30 25.43 -16.19 0.55
N PRO A 31 26.16 -16.91 1.40
CA PRO A 31 26.31 -16.51 2.79
C PRO A 31 26.86 -15.08 2.80
N VAL A 32 26.12 -14.17 3.43
CA VAL A 32 26.58 -12.79 3.60
C VAL A 32 27.71 -12.86 4.61
N ASN A 33 28.94 -12.94 4.12
CA ASN A 33 30.15 -12.91 4.96
C ASN A 33 30.49 -11.44 5.25
N LEU A 34 29.71 -10.81 6.13
CA LEU A 34 30.04 -9.48 6.64
C LEU A 34 31.29 -9.60 7.50
N LYS A 35 32.27 -8.74 7.27
CA LYS A 35 33.40 -8.63 8.21
C LYS A 35 32.83 -8.24 9.58
N PRO A 36 33.39 -8.70 10.71
CA PRO A 36 32.85 -8.41 12.05
C PRO A 36 32.52 -6.94 12.31
N ALA A 37 33.36 -6.01 11.82
CA ALA A 37 33.12 -4.56 11.92
C ALA A 37 31.91 -4.06 11.09
N GLU A 38 31.61 -4.70 9.96
CA GLU A 38 30.43 -4.40 9.14
C GLU A 38 29.15 -4.91 9.81
N ALA A 39 29.21 -6.06 10.49
CA ALA A 39 28.10 -6.61 11.26
C ALA A 39 27.77 -5.76 12.50
N GLU A 40 28.80 -5.27 13.22
CA GLU A 40 28.61 -4.35 14.35
C GLU A 40 27.99 -3.04 13.89
N LYS A 41 28.51 -2.44 12.81
CA LYS A 41 27.94 -1.23 12.23
C LYS A 41 26.47 -1.42 11.83
N GLN A 42 26.15 -2.51 11.13
CA GLN A 42 24.77 -2.80 10.74
C GLN A 42 23.86 -2.94 11.97
N SER A 43 24.33 -3.61 13.02
CA SER A 43 23.56 -3.74 14.27
C SER A 43 23.28 -2.38 14.91
N GLN A 44 24.27 -1.48 14.91
CA GLN A 44 24.10 -0.14 15.44
C GLN A 44 23.15 0.72 14.58
N ASP A 45 23.24 0.59 13.26
CA ASP A 45 22.35 1.26 12.32
C ASP A 45 20.90 0.78 12.49
N ASP A 46 20.67 -0.51 12.69
CA ASP A 46 19.35 -1.10 12.97
C ASP A 46 18.76 -0.55 14.29
N LEU A 47 19.58 -0.45 15.34
CA LEU A 47 19.16 0.15 16.63
C LEU A 47 18.80 1.63 16.48
N ASN A 48 19.58 2.39 15.70
CA ASN A 48 19.31 3.79 15.46
C ASN A 48 18.01 3.97 14.67
N PHE A 49 17.81 3.17 13.64
CA PHE A 49 16.57 3.14 12.86
C PHE A 49 15.36 2.83 13.74
N ALA A 50 15.44 1.80 14.58
CA ALA A 50 14.35 1.42 15.49
C ALA A 50 13.96 2.56 16.43
N LYS A 51 14.94 3.26 17.02
CA LYS A 51 14.71 4.42 17.89
C LYS A 51 14.07 5.59 17.14
N SER A 52 14.55 5.89 15.93
CA SER A 52 13.97 6.94 15.09
C SER A 52 12.53 6.61 14.69
N LEU A 53 12.24 5.35 14.37
CA LEU A 53 10.91 4.89 14.03
C LEU A 53 9.94 4.98 15.23
N ASP A 54 10.39 4.60 16.43
CA ASP A 54 9.60 4.74 17.66
C ASP A 54 9.27 6.21 17.94
N THR A 55 10.27 7.10 17.84
CA THR A 55 10.07 8.55 17.99
C THR A 55 9.04 9.08 16.98
N LEU A 56 9.13 8.59 15.73
CA LEU A 56 8.20 8.98 14.67
C LEU A 56 6.77 8.51 14.97
N HIS A 57 6.58 7.27 15.43
CA HIS A 57 5.27 6.73 15.80
C HIS A 57 4.67 7.43 17.03
N GLN A 58 5.48 7.81 18.01
CA GLN A 58 5.01 8.59 19.15
C GLN A 58 4.54 9.99 18.73
N LYS A 59 5.28 10.64 17.82
CA LYS A 59 4.93 11.96 17.30
C LYS A 59 3.75 11.93 16.34
N PHE A 60 3.65 10.88 15.53
CA PHE A 60 2.62 10.70 14.50
C PHE A 60 2.02 9.28 14.60
N PRO A 61 1.07 9.04 15.54
CA PRO A 61 0.49 7.70 15.75
C PRO A 61 -0.18 7.10 14.51
N TRP A 62 -0.66 7.94 13.60
CA TRP A 62 -1.29 7.58 12.34
C TRP A 62 -0.29 7.19 11.24
N TYR A 63 1.01 7.43 11.42
CA TYR A 63 2.00 7.33 10.34
C TYR A 63 2.14 5.92 9.74
N SER A 64 1.98 4.89 10.56
CA SER A 64 2.05 3.49 10.12
C SER A 64 0.90 3.08 9.18
N GLN A 65 -0.14 3.90 9.06
CA GLN A 65 -1.31 3.66 8.21
C GLN A 65 -1.26 4.43 6.88
N ILE A 66 -0.17 5.17 6.64
CA ILE A 66 0.09 5.92 5.41
C ILE A 66 1.19 5.18 4.61
N PRO A 67 1.12 5.13 3.26
CA PRO A 67 0.10 5.75 2.41
C PRO A 67 -1.23 5.00 2.40
N ILE A 68 -2.32 5.76 2.27
CA ILE A 68 -3.64 5.21 1.98
C ILE A 68 -3.76 5.11 0.47
N LEU A 69 -3.93 3.90 -0.06
CA LEU A 69 -4.06 3.62 -1.49
C LEU A 69 -5.46 3.07 -1.78
N THR A 70 -6.18 3.71 -2.70
CA THR A 70 -7.51 3.27 -3.17
C THR A 70 -7.60 3.46 -4.68
N ASP A 71 -8.64 2.90 -5.31
CA ASP A 71 -8.93 3.12 -6.73
C ASP A 71 -9.34 4.57 -7.06
N ASN A 72 -9.65 5.39 -6.05
CA ASN A 72 -10.21 6.73 -6.22
C ASN A 72 -9.22 7.83 -5.86
N TYR A 73 -8.31 7.56 -4.92
CA TYR A 73 -7.31 8.52 -4.44
C TYR A 73 -6.14 7.83 -3.75
N THR A 74 -5.05 8.58 -3.62
CA THR A 74 -3.87 8.23 -2.81
C THR A 74 -3.60 9.34 -1.80
N ILE A 75 -3.30 8.98 -0.55
CA ILE A 75 -2.94 9.93 0.50
C ILE A 75 -1.55 9.62 1.03
N ALA A 76 -0.68 10.63 1.05
CA ALA A 76 0.66 10.56 1.61
C ALA A 76 0.94 11.79 2.48
N PHE A 77 1.83 11.66 3.46
CA PHE A 77 2.28 12.80 4.25
C PHE A 77 3.58 13.38 3.68
N ASN A 78 3.62 14.71 3.52
CA ASN A 78 4.82 15.43 3.17
C ASN A 78 5.44 16.02 4.45
N PHE A 79 6.56 15.45 4.89
CA PHE A 79 7.27 15.92 6.08
C PHE A 79 7.86 17.32 5.96
N GLU A 80 8.34 17.71 4.77
CA GLU A 80 8.90 19.04 4.53
C GLU A 80 7.83 20.12 4.65
N LYS A 81 6.63 19.83 4.15
CA LYS A 81 5.48 20.76 4.17
C LYS A 81 4.56 20.56 5.37
N ALA A 82 4.85 19.60 6.24
CA ALA A 82 4.00 19.16 7.35
C ALA A 82 2.51 19.05 6.98
N SER A 83 2.21 18.46 5.81
CA SER A 83 0.85 18.41 5.26
C SER A 83 0.55 17.11 4.52
N PHE A 84 -0.73 16.73 4.49
CA PHE A 84 -1.22 15.62 3.69
C PHE A 84 -1.38 16.03 2.22
N ARG A 85 -0.75 15.26 1.34
CA ARG A 85 -0.93 15.32 -0.11
C ARG A 85 -1.97 14.29 -0.51
N ILE A 86 -3.12 14.74 -1.01
CA ILE A 86 -4.20 13.89 -1.49
C ILE A 86 -4.25 13.96 -3.02
N ILE A 87 -3.93 12.86 -3.70
CA ILE A 87 -3.96 12.78 -5.16
C ILE A 87 -5.27 12.10 -5.56
N LEU A 88 -6.10 12.80 -6.34
CA LEU A 88 -7.35 12.25 -6.86
C LEU A 88 -7.05 11.46 -8.15
N LEU A 89 -7.51 10.21 -8.20
CA LEU A 89 -7.36 9.31 -9.37
C LEU A 89 -8.63 9.28 -10.24
N LYS A 90 -9.62 10.12 -9.89
CA LYS A 90 -10.87 10.35 -10.62
C LYS A 90 -11.17 11.86 -10.61
N PRO A 91 -12.01 12.36 -11.53
CA PRO A 91 -12.42 13.77 -11.54
C PRO A 91 -12.89 14.23 -10.17
N ALA A 92 -12.45 15.41 -9.73
CA ALA A 92 -12.80 15.91 -8.41
C ALA A 92 -14.30 16.13 -8.25
N THR A 93 -14.87 15.45 -7.26
CA THR A 93 -16.20 15.74 -6.72
C THR A 93 -16.08 16.02 -5.23
N GLU A 94 -17.04 16.74 -4.66
CA GLU A 94 -17.03 17.00 -3.21
C GLU A 94 -17.13 15.69 -2.41
N ASP A 95 -17.95 14.73 -2.85
CA ASP A 95 -18.05 13.42 -2.22
C ASP A 95 -16.70 12.67 -2.20
N LEU A 96 -15.95 12.75 -3.29
CA LEU A 96 -14.63 12.13 -3.40
C LEU A 96 -13.63 12.79 -2.44
N LYS A 97 -13.62 14.13 -2.37
CA LYS A 97 -12.77 14.87 -1.42
C LYS A 97 -13.12 14.52 0.02
N GLN A 98 -14.40 14.53 0.36
CA GLN A 98 -14.87 14.17 1.72
C GLN A 98 -14.55 12.72 2.07
N SER A 99 -14.64 11.79 1.11
CA SER A 99 -14.22 10.40 1.33
C SER A 99 -12.73 10.28 1.67
N ALA A 100 -11.86 11.04 0.99
CA ALA A 100 -10.44 11.05 1.29
C ALA A 100 -10.13 11.65 2.68
N LEU A 101 -10.78 12.75 3.04
CA LEU A 101 -10.64 13.37 4.37
C LEU A 101 -11.12 12.43 5.48
N LYS A 102 -12.25 11.76 5.28
CA LYS A 102 -12.76 10.77 6.23
C LYS A 102 -11.80 9.60 6.44
N SER A 103 -11.07 9.18 5.41
CA SER A 103 -10.03 8.15 5.56
C SER A 103 -8.87 8.62 6.44
N LEU A 104 -8.51 9.90 6.43
CA LEU A 104 -7.52 10.46 7.36
C LEU A 104 -8.06 10.45 8.80
N GLU A 105 -9.29 10.90 9.02
CA GLU A 105 -9.92 10.89 10.35
C GLU A 105 -10.02 9.46 10.91
N ASN A 106 -10.37 8.48 10.08
CA ASN A 106 -10.49 7.08 10.48
C ASN A 106 -9.17 6.47 11.00
N ILE A 107 -8.02 6.95 10.52
CA ILE A 107 -6.71 6.51 11.01
C ILE A 107 -6.20 7.36 12.19
N GLY A 108 -7.02 8.29 12.70
CA GLY A 108 -6.72 9.12 13.86
C GLY A 108 -6.01 10.44 13.57
N VAL A 109 -6.07 10.94 12.33
CA VAL A 109 -5.57 12.28 11.99
C VAL A 109 -6.59 13.33 12.41
N ASP A 110 -6.15 14.34 13.15
CA ASP A 110 -6.93 15.55 13.43
C ASP A 110 -6.73 16.58 12.30
N LEU A 111 -7.75 16.74 11.45
CA LEU A 111 -7.72 17.67 10.31
C LEU A 111 -7.71 19.15 10.73
N ASN A 112 -7.92 19.47 12.02
CA ASN A 112 -7.73 20.84 12.54
C ASN A 112 -6.26 21.13 12.88
N GLN A 113 -5.46 20.08 13.12
CA GLN A 113 -4.04 20.20 13.45
C GLN A 113 -3.14 20.09 12.22
N TYR A 114 -3.55 19.30 11.23
CA TYR A 114 -2.75 19.03 10.04
C TYR A 114 -3.33 19.69 8.80
N GLN A 115 -2.47 20.36 8.04
CA GLN A 115 -2.83 20.91 6.74
C GLN A 115 -2.95 19.79 5.69
N TYR A 116 -3.78 20.01 4.68
CA TYR A 116 -3.91 19.10 3.55
C TYR A 116 -4.16 19.87 2.26
N TYR A 117 -3.83 19.25 1.13
CA TYR A 117 -4.15 19.80 -0.18
C TYR A 117 -4.45 18.69 -1.19
N PHE A 118 -5.32 19.02 -2.15
CA PHE A 118 -5.72 18.13 -3.23
C PHE A 118 -4.88 18.38 -4.48
N ILE A 119 -4.49 17.31 -5.15
CA ILE A 119 -3.99 17.31 -6.52
C ILE A 119 -5.07 16.65 -7.37
N ASP A 120 -5.70 17.45 -8.24
CA ASP A 120 -6.65 16.96 -9.24
C ASP A 120 -5.98 17.02 -10.62
N PRO A 121 -5.49 15.89 -11.16
CA PRO A 121 -4.87 15.85 -12.48
C PRO A 121 -5.90 16.00 -13.61
N TYR A 122 -7.19 15.94 -13.31
CA TYR A 122 -8.28 16.11 -14.28
C TYR A 122 -8.82 17.55 -14.31
N ALA A 123 -8.35 18.42 -13.42
CA ALA A 123 -8.74 19.83 -13.42
C ALA A 123 -8.30 20.49 -14.74
N SER A 124 -9.25 21.17 -15.40
CA SER A 124 -8.97 21.91 -16.63
C SER A 124 -7.89 23.00 -16.37
N PRO A 125 -6.99 23.27 -17.33
CA PRO A 125 -6.03 24.37 -17.25
C PRO A 125 -6.66 25.74 -16.91
N SER A 126 -7.95 25.93 -17.24
CA SER A 126 -8.70 27.16 -16.98
C SER A 126 -8.96 27.44 -15.49
N SER A 127 -8.96 26.43 -14.61
CA SER A 127 -9.14 26.63 -13.16
C SER A 127 -7.88 27.14 -12.44
N PHE A 128 -6.70 27.09 -13.07
CA PHE A 128 -5.46 27.60 -12.47
C PHE A 128 -5.34 29.12 -12.52
N GLN A 129 -6.13 29.80 -13.38
CA GLN A 129 -6.12 31.25 -13.53
C GLN A 129 -6.90 31.99 -12.44
N GLN A 130 -7.67 31.28 -11.61
CA GLN A 130 -8.46 31.87 -10.50
C GLN A 130 -7.74 31.83 -9.15
N LEU A 131 -6.51 31.30 -9.08
CA LEU A 131 -5.75 31.12 -7.84
C LEU A 131 -4.48 31.99 -7.75
N LEU A 132 -4.30 32.94 -8.67
CA LEU A 132 -3.28 33.98 -8.55
C LEU A 132 -3.96 35.32 -8.22
N PRO A 133 -3.44 36.07 -7.24
CA PRO A 133 -3.97 37.40 -6.90
C PRO A 133 -3.81 38.40 -8.05
#